data_AF-Q32110-F1
#
_entry.id   AF-Q32110-F1
#
_cell.length_a   1.000
_cell.length_b   1.000
_cell.length_c   1.000
_cell.angle_alpha   90.00
_cell.angle_beta   90.00
_cell.angle_gamma   90.00
#
_symmetry.space_group_name_H-M   'P 1'
#
loop_
_entity.id
_entity.type
_entity.pdbx_description
1 polymer ?
#
loop_
_entity_poly.entity_id
_entity_poly.type
_entity_poly.pdbx_seq_one_letter_code
_entity_poly.pdbx_strand_id
1 'polypeptide(L)' 'MTISTPEREAKKVKIAVDRNPVETSFEKWAKPGHFSRSLSK' A
#
# COMPACT_ATOMS: atom_id res chain seq x y z
N MET A 1 -31.11 28.45 22.32
CA MET A 1 -29.63 28.37 22.18
C MET A 1 -29.31 27.06 21.48
N THR A 2 -28.89 27.12 20.22
CA THR A 2 -28.41 25.94 19.47
C THR A 2 -26.93 25.77 19.77
N ILE A 3 -26.58 24.76 20.57
CA ILE A 3 -25.19 24.40 20.83
C ILE A 3 -24.70 23.67 19.59
N SER A 4 -24.02 24.38 18.68
CA SER A 4 -23.31 23.75 17.58
C SER A 4 -22.17 22.93 18.15
N THR A 5 -22.23 21.62 17.98
CA THR A 5 -21.16 20.70 18.38
C THR A 5 -19.85 21.20 17.76
N PRO A 6 -18.77 21.41 18.53
CA PRO A 6 -17.47 21.69 17.94
C PRO A 6 -17.16 20.50 17.03
N GLU A 7 -17.00 20.79 15.73
CA GLU A 7 -16.55 19.85 14.73
C GLU A 7 -15.32 19.17 15.32
N ARG A 8 -15.49 17.92 15.81
CA ARG A 8 -14.37 17.14 16.29
C ARG A 8 -13.45 17.07 15.09
N GLU A 9 -12.35 17.81 15.15
CA GLU A 9 -11.24 17.74 14.21
C GLU A 9 -10.76 16.29 14.22
N ALA A 10 -11.46 15.42 13.50
CA ALA A 10 -11.01 14.09 13.21
C ALA A 10 -9.70 14.32 12.47
N LYS A 11 -8.57 14.14 13.17
CA LYS A 11 -7.21 14.31 12.63
C LYS A 11 -7.22 13.70 11.24
N LYS A 12 -7.20 14.55 10.21
CA LYS A 12 -7.32 14.11 8.81
C LYS A 12 -6.08 13.30 8.48
N VAL A 13 -6.18 11.99 8.59
CA VAL A 13 -5.13 11.06 8.17
C VAL A 13 -5.18 10.95 6.65
N LYS A 14 -4.00 10.98 6.00
CA LYS A 14 -3.88 10.83 4.55
C LYS A 14 -3.60 9.37 4.24
N ILE A 15 -4.33 8.82 3.27
CA ILE A 15 -4.08 7.48 2.75
C ILE A 15 -3.21 7.63 1.49
N ALA A 16 -2.02 7.02 1.51
CA ALA A 16 -1.13 6.98 0.36
C ALA A 16 -1.06 5.54 -0.17
N VAL A 17 -1.44 5.36 -1.43
CA VAL A 17 -1.40 4.06 -2.12
C VAL A 17 -0.95 4.31 -3.56
N ASP A 18 0.04 3.54 -4.01
CA ASP A 18 0.46 3.53 -5.41
C ASP A 18 -0.40 2.57 -6.21
N ARG A 19 -0.85 3.01 -7.40
CA ARG A 19 -1.63 2.17 -8.31
C ARG A 19 -0.70 1.35 -9.19
N ASN A 20 -0.86 0.03 -9.16
CA ASN A 20 -0.11 -0.94 -9.96
C ASN A 20 1.42 -0.75 -9.89
N PRO A 21 2.03 -0.73 -8.69
CA PRO A 21 3.47 -0.54 -8.55
C PRO A 21 4.29 -1.72 -9.11
N VAL A 22 3.68 -2.89 -9.27
CA VAL A 22 4.27 -4.08 -9.88
C VAL A 22 3.25 -4.70 -10.81
N GLU A 23 3.68 -5.06 -12.01
CA GLU A 23 2.82 -5.72 -13.00
C GLU A 23 2.44 -7.14 -12.58
N THR A 24 1.20 -7.53 -12.90
CA THR A 24 0.71 -8.89 -12.66
C THR A 24 1.25 -9.83 -13.73
N SER A 25 2.15 -10.73 -13.36
CA SER A 25 2.69 -11.75 -14.26
C SER A 25 3.07 -13.04 -13.53
N PHE A 26 3.14 -14.16 -14.27
CA PHE A 26 3.61 -15.45 -13.75
C PHE A 26 5.14 -15.60 -13.77
N GLU A 27 5.87 -14.63 -14.31
CA GLU A 27 7.33 -14.75 -14.53
C GLU A 27 8.11 -15.00 -13.24
N LYS A 28 7.76 -14.27 -12.17
CA LYS A 28 8.41 -14.39 -10.85
C LYS A 28 8.05 -15.67 -10.10
N TRP A 29 6.95 -16.32 -10.47
CA TRP A 29 6.53 -17.59 -9.87
C TRP A 29 7.34 -18.76 -10.43
N ALA A 30 7.76 -18.67 -11.70
CA ALA A 30 8.60 -19.66 -12.35
C ALA A 30 10.08 -19.61 -11.90
N LYS A 31 10.49 -18.61 -11.11
CA LYS A 31 11.86 -18.41 -10.63
C LYS A 31 11.92 -18.55 -9.10
N PRO A 32 12.15 -19.76 -8.55
CA PRO A 32 12.37 -19.93 -7.12
C PRO A 32 13.47 -19.00 -6.61
N GLY A 33 13.30 -18.42 -5.43
CA GLY A 33 14.31 -17.53 -4.86
C GLY A 33 14.42 -16.14 -5.49
N HIS A 34 13.55 -15.73 -6.44
CA HIS A 34 13.64 -14.42 -7.13
C HIS A 34 13.69 -13.19 -6.19
N PHE A 35 13.19 -13.34 -4.96
CA PHE A 35 13.17 -12.30 -3.95
C PHE A 35 14.56 -12.01 -3.35
N SER A 36 15.53 -12.93 -3.48
CA SER A 36 16.88 -12.78 -2.93
C SER A 36 17.93 -13.01 -4.02
N ARG A 37 18.85 -12.05 -4.18
CA ARG A 37 19.95 -12.13 -5.17
C ARG A 37 20.87 -13.34 -4.98
N SER A 38 21.02 -13.82 -3.74
CA SER A 38 21.85 -15.00 -3.47
C SER A 38 21.16 -16.30 -3.87
N LEU A 39 19.82 -16.30 -3.92
CA LEU A 39 18.99 -17.48 -4.16
C LEU A 39 18.40 -17.52 -5.58
N SER A 40 18.39 -16.38 -6.30
CA SER A 40 17.80 -16.23 -7.63
C SER A 40 18.70 -16.72 -8.78
N LYS A 41 19.61 -17.67 -8.51
CA LYS A 41 20.53 -18.22 -9.50
C LYS A 41 19.89 -19.36 -10.29
#